data_AF-W1P0S1-F1
#
_entry.id   AF-W1P0S1-F1
#
_cell.length_a   1.000
_cell.length_b   1.000
_cell.length_c   1.000
_cell.angle_alpha   90.00
_cell.angle_beta   90.00
_cell.angle_gamma   90.00
#
_symmetry.space_group_name_H-M   'P 1'
#
loop_
_entity.id
_entity.type
_entity.pdbx_description
1 polymer ?
#
loop_
_entity_poly.entity_id
_entity_poly.type
_entity_poly.pdbx_seq_one_letter_code
_entity_poly.pdbx_strand_id
1 'polypeptide(L)'
;MQAARERTARRLTIGAVLVVVAGMLVITVLKLKFPEFPTSVAVSLNVELMLIGFGFLAWYYHVKSSAPPVVPPPPMVNDGL
;
A
#
# COMPACT_ATOMS: atom_id res chain seq x y z
N MET A 1 3.73 4.84 19.90
CA MET A 1 2.64 5.09 18.93
C MET A 1 3.05 4.87 17.45
N GLN A 2 4.33 4.99 17.06
CA GLN A 2 4.76 4.82 15.65
C GLN A 2 4.76 3.38 15.12
N ALA A 3 5.20 2.40 15.91
CA ALA A 3 5.13 0.99 15.51
C ALA A 3 3.69 0.52 15.20
N ALA A 4 2.68 1.13 15.84
CA ALA A 4 1.28 0.90 15.52
C ALA A 4 0.87 1.55 14.19
N ARG A 5 1.32 2.79 13.91
CA ARG A 5 1.08 3.48 12.63
C ARG A 5 1.70 2.74 11.45
N GLU A 6 2.93 2.25 11.60
CA GLU A 6 3.61 1.49 10.55
C GLU A 6 2.92 0.14 10.27
N ARG A 7 2.47 -0.57 11.32
CA ARG A 7 1.66 -1.80 11.16
C ARG A 7 0.34 -1.52 10.43
N THR A 8 -0.35 -0.43 10.78
CA THR A 8 -1.59 -0.04 10.10
C THR A 8 -1.34 0.34 8.64
N ALA A 9 -0.32 1.15 8.36
CA ALA A 9 0.05 1.53 7.00
C ALA A 9 0.43 0.30 6.15
N ARG A 10 1.18 -0.65 6.73
CA ARG A 10 1.51 -1.92 6.05
C ARG A 10 0.26 -2.73 5.72
N ARG A 11 -0.65 -2.89 6.68
CA ARG A 11 -1.92 -3.64 6.47
C ARG A 11 -2.79 -3.00 5.40
N LEU A 12 -2.93 -1.67 5.42
CA LEU A 12 -3.69 -0.93 4.41
C LEU A 12 -3.07 -1.06 3.03
N THR A 13 -1.74 -1.02 2.92
CA THR A 13 -1.04 -1.17 1.64
C THR A 13 -1.19 -2.57 1.07
N ILE A 14 -1.06 -3.61 1.92
CA ILE A 14 -1.32 -5.00 1.52
C ILE A 14 -2.78 -5.15 1.06
N GLY A 15 -3.73 -4.59 1.81
CA GLY A 15 -5.15 -4.61 1.44
C GLY A 15 -5.41 -3.93 0.09
N ALA A 16 -4.81 -2.78 -0.15
CA ALA A 16 -4.91 -2.07 -1.43
C ALA A 16 -4.37 -2.89 -2.60
N VAL A 17 -3.20 -3.53 -2.44
CA VAL A 17 -2.62 -4.41 -3.47
C VAL A 17 -3.56 -5.59 -3.77
N LEU A 18 -4.15 -6.22 -2.75
CA LEU A 18 -5.11 -7.31 -2.95
C LEU A 18 -6.35 -6.86 -3.73
N VAL A 19 -6.89 -5.67 -3.42
CA VAL A 19 -8.04 -5.10 -4.13
C VAL A 19 -7.68 -4.79 -5.59
N VAL A 20 -6.49 -4.24 -5.85
CA VAL A 20 -6.00 -3.98 -7.21
C VAL A 20 -5.90 -5.26 -8.01
N VAL A 21 -5.28 -6.31 -7.45
CA VAL A 21 -5.16 -7.62 -8.12
C VAL A 21 -6.53 -8.24 -8.38
N ALA A 22 -7.45 -8.17 -7.42
CA ALA A 22 -8.82 -8.65 -7.60
C ALA A 22 -9.55 -7.89 -8.72
N GLY A 23 -9.41 -6.56 -8.77
CA GLY A 23 -9.97 -5.73 -9.84
C GLY A 23 -9.44 -6.10 -11.22
N MET A 24 -8.13 -6.29 -11.35
CA MET A 24 -7.50 -6.72 -12.61
C MET A 24 -8.00 -8.09 -13.07
N LEU A 25 -8.18 -9.03 -12.14
CA LEU A 25 -8.77 -10.35 -12.42
C LEU A 25 -10.19 -10.23 -12.94
N VAL A 26 -11.02 -9.41 -12.31
CA VAL A 26 -12.41 -9.16 -12.74
C VAL A 26 -12.45 -8.59 -14.16
N ILE A 27 -11.61 -7.59 -14.46
CA ILE A 27 -11.51 -6.99 -15.81
C ILE A 27 -11.10 -8.05 -16.84
N THR A 28 -10.14 -8.92 -16.49
CA THR A 28 -9.68 -10.00 -17.36
C THR A 28 -10.81 -11.00 -17.66
N VAL A 29 -11.56 -11.41 -16.64
CA VAL A 29 -12.72 -12.31 -16.81
C VAL A 29 -13.82 -11.67 -17.65
N LEU A 30 -14.09 -10.37 -17.45
CA LEU A 30 -15.04 -9.61 -18.27
C LEU A 30 -14.63 -9.61 -19.74
N LYS A 31 -13.35 -9.36 -20.03
CA LYS A 31 -12.83 -9.39 -21.40
C LYS A 31 -12.90 -10.77 -22.05
N LEU A 32 -12.71 -11.84 -21.26
CA LEU A 32 -12.85 -13.22 -21.74
C LEU A 32 -14.30 -13.61 -22.01
N LYS A 33 -15.24 -13.15 -21.19
CA LYS A 33 -16.67 -13.46 -21.35
C LYS A 33 -17.35 -12.63 -22.43
N PHE A 34 -16.94 -11.38 -22.61
CA PHE A 34 -17.57 -10.44 -23.52
C PHE A 34 -16.55 -9.97 -24.58
N PRO A 35 -16.51 -10.61 -25.76
CA PRO A 35 -15.55 -10.25 -26.81
C PRO A 35 -15.77 -8.83 -27.37
N GLU A 36 -16.97 -8.28 -27.23
CA GLU A 36 -17.29 -6.88 -27.57
C GLU A 36 -16.79 -5.86 -26.53
N PHE A 37 -16.23 -6.33 -25.41
CA PHE A 37 -15.77 -5.43 -24.35
C PHE A 37 -14.64 -4.53 -24.86
N PRO A 38 -14.82 -3.20 -24.81
CA PRO A 38 -13.87 -2.26 -25.40
C PRO A 38 -12.52 -2.34 -24.69
N THR A 39 -11.47 -2.67 -25.46
CA THR A 39 -10.11 -2.82 -24.92
C THR A 39 -9.57 -1.52 -24.34
N SER A 40 -9.97 -0.36 -24.90
CA SER A 40 -9.62 0.95 -24.35
C SER A 40 -10.10 1.12 -22.90
N VAL A 41 -11.35 0.75 -22.61
CA VAL A 41 -11.93 0.81 -21.26
C VAL A 41 -11.20 -0.15 -20.32
N ALA A 42 -10.90 -1.37 -20.77
CA ALA A 42 -10.13 -2.34 -19.99
C ALA A 42 -8.75 -1.79 -19.59
N VAL A 43 -8.05 -1.14 -20.52
CA VAL A 43 -6.74 -0.54 -20.27
C VAL A 43 -6.86 0.63 -19.32
N SER A 44 -7.82 1.54 -19.52
CA SER A 44 -8.05 2.68 -18.63
C SER A 44 -8.32 2.24 -17.19
N LEU A 45 -9.19 1.25 -16.99
CA LEU A 45 -9.48 0.71 -15.66
C LEU A 45 -8.25 0.06 -15.00
N ASN A 46 -7.44 -0.67 -15.77
CA ASN A 46 -6.20 -1.25 -15.25
C ASN A 46 -5.18 -0.18 -14.85
N VAL A 47 -5.05 0.89 -15.63
CA VAL A 47 -4.17 2.03 -15.30
C VAL A 47 -4.64 2.72 -14.02
N GLU A 48 -5.95 2.96 -13.88
CA GLU A 48 -6.53 3.58 -12.69
C GLU A 48 -6.29 2.72 -11.43
N LEU A 49 -6.49 1.39 -11.53
CA LEU A 49 -6.17 0.45 -10.45
C LEU A 49 -4.68 0.48 -10.07
N MET A 50 -3.78 0.57 -11.06
CA MET A 50 -2.35 0.71 -10.78
C MET A 50 -2.05 2.02 -10.04
N LEU A 51 -2.64 3.15 -10.47
CA LEU A 51 -2.45 4.45 -9.81
C LEU A 51 -2.90 4.41 -8.34
N ILE A 52 -4.02 3.75 -8.05
CA ILE A 52 -4.48 3.53 -6.67
C ILE A 52 -3.42 2.74 -5.88
N GLY A 53 -2.92 1.63 -6.44
CA GLY A 53 -1.87 0.83 -5.81
C GLY A 53 -0.59 1.63 -5.53
N PHE A 54 -0.15 2.43 -6.50
CA PHE A 54 1.00 3.33 -6.35
C PHE A 54 0.76 4.42 -5.30
N GLY A 55 -0.46 4.97 -5.21
CA GLY A 55 -0.83 5.95 -4.19
C GLY A 55 -0.69 5.41 -2.77
N PHE A 56 -1.20 4.20 -2.51
CA PHE A 56 -1.04 3.53 -1.22
C PHE A 56 0.42 3.21 -0.91
N LEU A 57 1.19 2.79 -1.91
CA LEU A 57 2.62 2.53 -1.77
C LEU A 57 3.41 3.80 -1.42
N ALA A 58 3.15 4.91 -2.14
CA ALA A 58 3.76 6.21 -1.85
C ALA A 58 3.41 6.69 -0.43
N TRP A 59 2.15 6.53 -0.02
CA TRP A 59 1.72 6.84 1.34
C TRP A 59 2.44 5.98 2.39
N TYR A 60 2.61 4.69 2.14
CA TYR A 60 3.38 3.81 3.02
C TYR A 60 4.83 4.27 3.18
N TYR A 61 5.49 4.64 2.08
CA TYR A 61 6.85 5.16 2.14
C TYR A 61 6.93 6.48 2.90
N HIS A 62 5.95 7.37 2.72
CA HIS A 62 5.86 8.62 3.48
C HIS A 62 5.69 8.38 4.99
N VAL A 63 4.83 7.43 5.38
CA VAL A 63 4.65 7.04 6.79
C VAL A 63 5.94 6.45 7.36
N LYS A 64 6.66 5.66 6.58
CA LYS A 64 7.92 5.05 6.98
C LYS A 64 9.06 6.07 7.11
N SER A 65 9.18 7.02 6.18
CA SER A 65 10.24 8.03 6.19
C SER A 65 10.05 9.12 7.25
N SER A 66 8.81 9.34 7.69
CA SER A 66 8.48 10.29 8.77
C SER A 66 8.76 9.76 10.18
N ALA A 67 9.45 8.62 10.31
CA ALA A 67 9.86 8.07 11.59
C ALA A 67 11.09 8.85 12.12
N PRO A 68 11.02 9.47 13.31
CA PRO A 68 12.17 10.08 13.95
C PRO A 68 13.20 8.98 14.22
N PRO A 69 14.50 9.28 14.08
CA PRO A 69 15.55 8.33 14.37
C PRO A 69 15.36 7.81 15.79
N VAL A 70 15.44 6.49 15.96
CA VAL A 70 15.44 5.84 17.27
C VAL A 70 16.70 6.33 17.97
N VAL A 71 16.59 7.43 18.72
CA VAL A 71 17.65 7.87 19.61
C VAL A 71 17.79 6.75 20.64
N PRO A 72 18.94 6.07 20.72
CA PRO A 72 19.14 5.06 21.75
C PRO A 72 18.90 5.73 23.11
N PRO A 73 18.14 5.10 24.03
CA PRO A 73 17.98 5.65 25.36
C PRO A 73 19.38 5.90 25.93
N PRO A 74 19.64 7.07 26.57
CA PRO A 74 20.91 7.31 27.21
C PRO A 74 21.19 6.13 28.15
N PRO A 75 22.45 5.64 28.22
CA PRO A 75 22.78 4.54 29.11
C PRO A 75 22.26 4.88 30.50
N MET A 76 21.51 3.95 31.11
CA MET A 76 21.12 4.08 32.51
C MET A 76 22.41 4.03 33.31
N VAL A 77 23.03 5.20 33.51
CA VAL A 77 24.03 5.39 34.53
C VAL A 77 23.27 5.21 35.82
N ASN A 78 23.44 4.03 36.41
CA ASN A 78 22.98 3.74 37.74
C ASN A 78 23.89 4.54 38.67
N ASP A 79 23.62 5.85 38.78
CA ASP A 79 24.24 6.73 39.77
C ASP A 79 23.76 6.21 41.12
N GLY A 80 24.60 5.38 41.75
CA GLY A 80 24.24 4.52 42.86
C GLY A 80 23.33 5.17 43.89
N LEU A 81 22.15 4.57 44.09
CA LEU A 81 21.21 4.78 45.19
C LEU A 81 20.48 3.48 45.46
#